data_AF-A0A382KU49-F1
#
_entry.id   AF-A0A382KU49-F1
#
_cell.length_a   1.000
_cell.length_b   1.000
_cell.length_c   1.000
_cell.angle_alpha   90.00
_cell.angle_beta   90.00
_cell.angle_gamma   90.00
#
_symmetry.space_group_name_H-M   'P 1'
#
loop_
_entity.id
_entity.type
_entity.pdbx_description
1 polymer ?
#
loop_
_entity_poly.entity_id
_entity_poly.type
_entity_poly.pdbx_seq_one_letter_code
_entity_poly.pdbx_strand_id
1 'polypeptide(L)'
;MGNRVGVYAIQVAMTEAFKMGLTIEEADAVFGRPLGIPKTGVFGLYDLIGIDLMADVLKSFIKELPKNDPFHEVAQENSLITKLISKGYTGRKGKGGFYRMNKEGEKKVLESINLKTGEYSKTKKVDLETETLDFIYLINRIDKFGEYAWSVLSKIILYASSLIPKVTDEYNNIDEAMRLGFNWTIGPFEILDKIGIEFFAERDRNLKLNRFLNNLYLNEQIDWYADKQLYLKNDLTTLRRRSNIYWLKTDVKKNENLIFNSAKIYTSETEGYNIVEFTTKANTLDSDSMYALSKATEKNLIIINDALQFSAGVNLNYVMEFAKQKEWRKIQKFIFDFQQTCKKLKYSEFPVIAAPSGLAIGGGFEVLVQSDYVVSHTNVILGLVETLVGLIPAGGGCKEMLWRWTQTEEAK
;
A
#
# COMPACT_ATOMS: atom_id res chain seq x y z
N MET A 1 18.48 5.34 12.56
CA MET A 1 17.87 6.23 11.55
C MET A 1 16.36 6.00 11.42
N GLY A 2 15.91 4.82 10.97
CA GLY A 2 14.47 4.50 10.84
C GLY A 2 13.66 4.82 12.10
N ASN A 3 14.09 4.36 13.28
CA ASN A 3 13.39 4.68 14.54
C ASN A 3 13.32 6.18 14.85
N ARG A 4 14.32 6.99 14.44
CA ARG A 4 14.25 8.45 14.66
C ARG A 4 13.10 9.04 13.87
N VAL A 5 13.04 8.76 12.56
CA VAL A 5 12.05 9.37 11.65
C VAL A 5 10.67 8.73 11.84
N GLY A 6 10.59 7.41 11.91
CA GLY A 6 9.33 6.70 12.04
C GLY A 6 8.63 6.93 13.37
N VAL A 7 9.36 6.92 14.49
CA VAL A 7 8.75 7.25 15.79
C VAL A 7 8.35 8.73 15.84
N TYR A 8 9.19 9.63 15.33
CA TYR A 8 8.84 11.05 15.24
C TYR A 8 7.57 11.28 14.42
N ALA A 9 7.43 10.62 13.27
CA ALA A 9 6.24 10.71 12.42
C ALA A 9 4.97 10.28 13.17
N ILE A 10 5.03 9.18 13.92
CA ILE A 10 3.93 8.68 14.76
C ILE A 10 3.61 9.70 15.88
N GLN A 11 4.62 10.29 16.54
CA GLN A 11 4.40 11.31 17.58
C GLN A 11 3.78 12.59 17.04
N VAL A 12 4.28 13.09 15.91
CA VAL A 12 3.74 14.28 15.24
C VAL A 12 2.29 14.06 14.88
N ALA A 13 1.97 12.95 14.21
CA ALA A 13 0.61 12.62 13.81
C ALA A 13 -0.34 12.63 15.01
N MET A 14 0.04 11.94 16.09
CA MET A 14 -0.75 11.91 17.32
C MET A 14 -0.91 13.30 17.94
N THR A 15 0.20 14.03 18.12
CA THR A 15 0.21 15.35 18.76
C THR A 15 -0.64 16.36 18.00
N GLU A 16 -0.56 16.36 16.67
CA GLU A 16 -1.36 17.25 15.83
C GLU A 16 -2.84 16.86 15.84
N ALA A 17 -3.17 15.57 15.89
CA ALA A 17 -4.55 15.12 16.04
C ALA A 17 -5.17 15.62 17.36
N PHE A 18 -4.41 15.57 18.47
CA PHE A 18 -4.83 16.16 19.74
C PHE A 18 -5.05 17.67 19.65
N LYS A 19 -4.08 18.41 19.08
CA LYS A 19 -4.16 19.88 18.95
C LYS A 19 -5.35 20.33 18.10
N MET A 20 -5.59 19.65 16.99
CA MET A 20 -6.67 19.97 16.05
C MET A 20 -8.02 19.39 16.50
N GLY A 21 -8.05 18.57 17.55
CA GLY A 21 -9.27 17.96 18.07
C GLY A 21 -9.93 17.00 17.10
N LEU A 22 -9.14 16.30 16.29
CA LEU A 22 -9.62 15.25 15.39
C LEU A 22 -10.12 14.04 16.17
N THR A 23 -11.02 13.27 15.56
CA THR A 23 -11.28 11.91 16.08
C THR A 23 -10.15 10.97 15.71
N ILE A 24 -10.09 9.83 16.40
CA ILE A 24 -9.11 8.79 16.13
C ILE A 24 -9.22 8.29 14.68
N GLU A 25 -10.45 8.05 14.21
CA GLU A 25 -10.71 7.56 12.86
C GLU A 25 -10.35 8.58 11.79
N GLU A 26 -10.54 9.87 12.07
CA GLU A 26 -10.15 10.95 11.16
C GLU A 26 -8.63 11.02 11.00
N ALA A 27 -7.91 10.99 12.11
CA ALA A 27 -6.45 10.98 12.11
C ALA A 27 -5.88 9.74 11.43
N ASP A 28 -6.45 8.55 11.68
CA ASP A 28 -6.01 7.28 11.10
C ASP A 28 -6.35 7.16 9.61
N ALA A 29 -7.49 7.72 9.17
CA ALA A 29 -7.86 7.77 7.76
C ALA A 29 -6.88 8.64 6.96
N VAL A 30 -6.51 9.81 7.50
CA VAL A 30 -5.57 10.72 6.84
C VAL A 30 -4.14 10.19 6.93
N PHE A 31 -3.66 9.85 8.14
CA PHE A 31 -2.33 9.26 8.36
C PHE A 31 -2.29 7.76 8.04
N GLY A 32 -2.66 7.43 6.80
CA GLY A 32 -2.71 6.07 6.30
C GLY A 32 -2.35 5.99 4.83
N ARG A 33 -3.10 5.19 4.06
CA ARG A 33 -2.83 4.95 2.64
C ARG A 33 -2.71 6.23 1.80
N PRO A 34 -3.53 7.27 2.01
CA PRO A 34 -3.41 8.49 1.21
C PRO A 34 -2.04 9.18 1.32
N LEU A 35 -1.38 9.09 2.48
CA LEU A 35 -0.02 9.61 2.69
C LEU A 35 1.09 8.59 2.41
N GLY A 36 0.74 7.41 1.90
CA GLY A 36 1.68 6.32 1.65
C GLY A 36 2.15 5.59 2.91
N ILE A 37 1.36 5.68 3.98
CA ILE A 37 1.62 5.07 5.27
C ILE A 37 0.72 3.82 5.41
N PRO A 38 1.12 2.78 6.18
CA PRO A 38 0.28 1.62 6.40
C PRO A 38 -1.15 1.95 6.83
N LYS A 39 -2.12 1.15 6.37
CA LYS A 39 -3.56 1.32 6.66
C LYS A 39 -3.94 1.30 8.13
N THR A 40 -3.01 0.95 9.02
CA THR A 40 -3.22 0.88 10.46
C THR A 40 -3.43 2.26 11.09
N GLY A 41 -3.09 3.35 10.40
CA GLY A 41 -3.22 4.68 10.96
C GLY A 41 -2.15 4.97 12.02
N VAL A 42 -2.27 6.10 12.70
CA VAL A 42 -1.40 6.47 13.82
C VAL A 42 -1.83 5.74 15.10
N PHE A 43 -3.09 5.85 15.49
CA PHE A 43 -3.63 5.29 16.72
C PHE A 43 -3.79 3.78 16.65
N GLY A 44 -4.24 3.25 15.51
CA GLY A 44 -4.28 1.80 15.29
C GLY A 44 -2.88 1.16 15.25
N LEU A 45 -1.84 1.92 14.90
CA LEU A 45 -0.43 1.49 15.01
C LEU A 45 0.07 1.56 16.46
N TYR A 46 -0.26 2.60 17.21
CA TYR A 46 0.00 2.66 18.66
C TYR A 46 -0.56 1.44 19.38
N ASP A 47 -1.81 1.07 19.09
CA ASP A 47 -2.45 -0.11 19.68
C ASP A 47 -1.80 -1.42 19.23
N LEU A 48 -1.27 -1.46 18.01
CA LEU A 48 -0.57 -2.64 17.48
C LEU A 48 0.79 -2.85 18.16
N ILE A 49 1.54 -1.76 18.35
CA ILE A 49 2.84 -1.77 19.03
C ILE A 49 2.63 -2.08 20.52
N GLY A 50 1.74 -1.32 21.16
CA GLY A 50 1.56 -1.28 22.60
C GLY A 50 1.76 0.15 23.11
N ILE A 51 0.75 0.72 23.78
CA ILE A 51 0.79 2.11 24.26
C ILE A 51 1.86 2.30 25.34
N ASP A 52 1.99 1.30 26.21
CA ASP A 52 3.01 1.20 27.26
C ASP A 52 4.43 1.10 26.67
N LEU A 53 4.63 0.19 25.71
CA LEU A 53 5.92 0.04 25.03
C LEU A 53 6.31 1.33 24.30
N MET A 54 5.36 2.00 23.67
CA MET A 54 5.60 3.27 23.00
C MET A 54 6.03 4.35 24.01
N ALA A 55 5.41 4.40 25.20
CA ALA A 55 5.85 5.31 26.26
C ALA A 55 7.30 5.04 26.70
N ASP A 56 7.73 3.78 26.78
CA ASP A 56 9.11 3.44 27.12
C ASP A 56 10.11 3.80 26.01
N VAL A 57 9.73 3.62 24.75
CA VAL A 57 10.51 4.08 23.59
C VAL A 57 10.71 5.60 23.65
N LEU A 58 9.66 6.37 23.96
CA LEU A 58 9.76 7.83 24.08
C LEU A 58 10.68 8.27 25.22
N LYS A 59 10.59 7.63 26.38
CA LYS A 59 11.51 7.90 27.51
C LYS A 59 12.96 7.70 27.10
N SER A 60 13.26 6.64 26.33
CA SER A 60 14.59 6.41 25.79
C SER A 60 15.04 7.53 24.87
N PHE A 61 14.18 8.01 23.96
CA PHE A 61 14.53 9.13 23.08
C PHE A 61 14.76 10.43 23.83
N ILE A 62 13.88 10.78 24.79
CA ILE A 62 14.03 11.99 25.61
C ILE A 62 15.34 11.95 26.39
N LYS A 63 15.74 10.79 26.89
CA LYS A 63 16.99 10.64 27.63
C LYS A 63 18.23 10.79 26.74
N GLU A 64 18.22 10.17 25.57
CA GLU A 64 19.42 10.03 24.73
C GLU A 64 19.59 11.17 23.70
N LEU A 65 18.52 11.90 23.35
CA LEU A 65 18.59 13.00 22.38
C LEU A 65 18.99 14.33 23.00
N PRO A 66 19.78 15.17 22.29
CA PRO A 66 20.10 16.53 22.73
C PRO A 66 18.85 17.36 23.06
N LYS A 67 18.91 18.22 24.07
CA LYS A 67 17.73 19.02 24.53
C LYS A 67 17.13 19.94 23.45
N ASN A 68 17.91 20.32 22.46
CA ASN A 68 17.48 21.15 21.33
C ASN A 68 16.99 20.34 20.12
N ASP A 69 16.92 19.02 20.25
CA ASP A 69 16.39 18.15 19.20
C ASP A 69 14.87 18.35 19.06
N PRO A 70 14.33 18.59 17.85
CA PRO A 70 12.90 18.82 17.65
C PRO A 70 12.02 17.65 18.14
N PHE A 71 12.59 16.46 18.31
CA PHE A 71 11.87 15.31 18.86
C PHE A 71 11.27 15.58 20.25
N HIS A 72 11.92 16.43 21.07
CA HIS A 72 11.43 16.78 22.41
C HIS A 72 10.09 17.52 22.38
N GLU A 73 9.77 18.24 21.31
CA GLU A 73 8.50 18.95 21.18
C GLU A 73 7.30 18.01 21.03
N VAL A 74 7.53 16.83 20.44
CA VAL A 74 6.48 15.87 20.10
C VAL A 74 6.43 14.68 21.06
N ALA A 75 7.49 14.47 21.84
CA ALA A 75 7.58 13.40 22.84
C ALA A 75 7.01 13.80 24.21
N GLN A 76 6.20 14.86 24.29
CA GLN A 76 5.64 15.32 25.57
C GLN A 76 4.64 14.31 26.15
N GLU A 77 4.62 14.18 27.48
CA GLU A 77 3.65 13.33 28.16
C GLU A 77 2.21 13.81 27.91
N ASN A 78 1.31 12.86 27.63
CA ASN A 78 -0.11 13.13 27.43
C ASN A 78 -0.91 12.47 28.55
N SER A 79 -1.74 13.27 29.25
CA SER A 79 -2.52 12.81 30.40
C SER A 79 -3.50 11.67 30.07
N LEU A 80 -4.05 11.65 28.85
CA LEU A 80 -4.92 10.56 28.40
C LEU A 80 -4.15 9.25 28.27
N ILE A 81 -2.93 9.30 27.73
CA ILE A 81 -2.06 8.12 27.55
C ILE A 81 -1.68 7.54 28.93
N THR A 82 -1.25 8.39 29.86
CA THR A 82 -0.93 7.97 31.24
C THR A 82 -2.15 7.34 31.93
N LYS A 83 -3.35 7.87 31.70
CA LYS A 83 -4.61 7.33 32.23
C LYS A 83 -5.00 6.00 31.58
N LEU A 84 -4.73 5.81 30.29
CA LEU A 84 -4.96 4.53 29.59
C LEU A 84 -4.06 3.43 30.15
N ILE A 85 -2.76 3.70 30.23
CA ILE A 85 -1.76 2.74 30.75
C ILE A 85 -2.10 2.33 32.18
N SER A 86 -2.36 3.29 33.08
CA SER A 86 -2.70 3.00 34.48
C SER A 86 -3.99 2.18 34.67
N LYS A 87 -4.92 2.24 33.71
CA LYS A 87 -6.15 1.42 33.69
C LYS A 87 -5.99 0.07 32.98
N GLY A 88 -4.80 -0.23 32.46
CA GLY A 88 -4.49 -1.46 31.72
C GLY A 88 -4.96 -1.45 30.26
N TYR A 89 -5.22 -0.29 29.68
CA TYR A 89 -5.47 -0.13 28.25
C TYR A 89 -4.14 0.08 27.52
N THR A 90 -3.47 -1.02 27.17
CA THR A 90 -2.14 -1.05 26.56
C THR A 90 -2.15 -1.35 25.06
N GLY A 91 -3.32 -1.38 24.42
CA GLY A 91 -3.47 -1.70 23.00
C GLY A 91 -4.04 -3.11 22.77
N ARG A 92 -3.72 -3.73 21.62
CA ARG A 92 -4.34 -4.99 21.14
C ARG A 92 -4.07 -6.21 22.01
N LYS A 93 -2.97 -6.21 22.76
CA LYS A 93 -2.59 -7.31 23.67
C LYS A 93 -3.30 -7.23 25.04
N GLY A 94 -3.89 -6.07 25.36
CA GLY A 94 -4.55 -5.81 26.64
C GLY A 94 -6.07 -5.69 26.51
N LYS A 95 -6.68 -4.84 27.34
CA LYS A 95 -8.13 -4.54 27.32
C LYS A 95 -8.58 -3.70 26.10
N GLY A 96 -7.66 -3.41 25.18
CA GLY A 96 -7.77 -2.37 24.16
C GLY A 96 -6.84 -1.20 24.46
N GLY A 97 -6.90 -0.17 23.64
CA GLY A 97 -6.14 1.08 23.77
C GLY A 97 -6.96 2.23 23.21
N PHE A 98 -6.44 2.92 22.21
CA PHE A 98 -7.19 3.94 21.47
C PHE A 98 -8.45 3.36 20.83
N TYR A 99 -8.37 2.12 20.35
CA TYR A 99 -9.48 1.27 19.98
C TYR A 99 -9.69 0.13 20.98
N ARG A 100 -10.94 -0.29 21.14
CA ARG A 100 -11.27 -1.52 21.88
C ARG A 100 -12.41 -2.28 21.21
N MET A 101 -12.40 -3.59 21.39
CA MET A 101 -13.52 -4.45 20.98
C MET A 101 -14.47 -4.61 22.16
N ASN A 102 -15.70 -4.12 22.01
CA ASN A 102 -16.78 -4.33 22.96
C ASN A 102 -17.76 -5.40 22.45
N LYS A 103 -18.50 -6.04 23.36
CA LYS A 103 -19.56 -7.00 23.01
C LYS A 103 -20.93 -6.36 23.30
N GLU A 104 -21.71 -6.11 22.26
CA GLU A 104 -23.12 -5.77 22.38
C GLU A 104 -23.95 -6.99 21.96
N GLY A 105 -24.39 -7.77 22.94
CA GLY A 105 -25.02 -9.08 22.70
C GLY A 105 -24.04 -10.05 22.01
N GLU A 106 -24.46 -10.64 20.89
CA GLU A 106 -23.63 -11.54 20.08
C GLU A 106 -22.69 -10.80 19.11
N LYS A 107 -22.86 -9.49 18.92
CA LYS A 107 -22.08 -8.71 17.96
C LYS A 107 -20.87 -8.06 18.64
N LYS A 108 -19.71 -8.28 18.04
CA LYS A 108 -18.49 -7.54 18.39
C LYS A 108 -18.55 -6.16 17.73
N VAL A 109 -18.43 -5.10 18.52
CA VAL A 109 -18.45 -3.71 18.07
C VAL A 109 -17.09 -3.09 18.35
N LEU A 110 -16.51 -2.44 17.34
CA LEU A 110 -15.29 -1.66 17.50
C LEU A 110 -15.66 -0.28 18.05
N GLU A 111 -14.98 0.13 19.12
CA GLU A 111 -15.12 1.45 19.73
C GLU A 111 -13.78 2.19 19.70
N SER A 112 -13.83 3.52 19.63
CA SER A 112 -12.67 4.41 19.75
C SER A 112 -12.87 5.38 20.90
N ILE A 113 -11.76 5.79 21.53
CA ILE A 113 -11.79 6.76 22.63
C ILE A 113 -11.82 8.21 22.10
N ASN A 114 -12.66 9.06 22.68
CA ASN A 114 -12.63 10.48 22.40
C ASN A 114 -11.36 11.11 23.02
N LEU A 115 -10.53 11.76 22.20
CA LEU A 115 -9.25 12.32 22.63
C LEU A 115 -9.38 13.43 23.69
N LYS A 116 -10.55 14.06 23.84
CA LYS A 116 -10.82 15.12 24.82
C LYS A 116 -11.45 14.58 26.11
N THR A 117 -12.50 13.76 25.99
CA THR A 117 -13.26 13.29 27.17
C THR A 117 -12.70 12.00 27.76
N GLY A 118 -12.00 11.19 26.96
CA GLY A 118 -11.54 9.87 27.35
C GLY A 118 -12.66 8.82 27.40
N GLU A 119 -13.82 9.10 26.79
CA GLU A 119 -14.96 8.17 26.71
C GLU A 119 -14.96 7.42 25.38
N TYR A 120 -15.34 6.14 25.43
CA TYR A 120 -15.43 5.32 24.22
C TYR A 120 -16.79 5.45 23.54
N SER A 121 -16.78 5.43 22.21
CA SER A 121 -17.98 5.40 21.39
C SER A 121 -17.77 4.54 20.15
N LYS A 122 -18.86 4.14 19.47
CA LYS A 122 -18.78 3.29 18.27
C LYS A 122 -18.00 3.99 17.17
N THR A 123 -17.09 3.25 16.53
CA THR A 123 -16.27 3.81 15.44
C THR A 123 -17.12 4.23 14.26
N LYS A 124 -16.75 5.34 13.63
CA LYS A 124 -17.38 5.83 12.39
C LYS A 124 -16.43 5.68 11.22
N LYS A 125 -16.96 5.29 10.05
CA LYS A 125 -16.18 5.31 8.81
C LYS A 125 -15.97 6.77 8.42
N VAL A 126 -14.72 7.15 8.20
CA VAL A 126 -14.35 8.43 7.61
C VAL A 126 -14.15 8.23 6.12
N ASP A 127 -14.82 9.05 5.32
CA ASP A 127 -14.62 9.08 3.87
C ASP A 127 -13.80 10.31 3.51
N LEU A 128 -12.64 10.10 2.91
CA LEU A 128 -11.75 11.16 2.46
C LEU A 128 -11.96 11.48 0.97
N GLU A 129 -12.95 10.85 0.32
CA GLU A 129 -13.19 10.97 -1.12
C GLU A 129 -11.98 10.54 -1.97
N THR A 130 -11.06 9.77 -1.37
CA THR A 130 -9.89 9.16 -2.01
C THR A 130 -9.53 7.85 -1.30
N GLU A 131 -9.34 6.76 -2.08
CA GLU A 131 -8.93 5.45 -1.55
C GLU A 131 -7.46 5.10 -1.88
N THR A 132 -6.80 5.89 -2.73
CA THR A 132 -5.44 5.66 -3.26
C THR A 132 -4.41 6.60 -2.64
N LEU A 133 -3.12 6.34 -2.92
CA LEU A 133 -2.03 7.28 -2.59
C LEU A 133 -2.27 8.61 -3.31
N ASP A 134 -2.72 9.63 -2.59
CA ASP A 134 -3.04 10.94 -3.15
C ASP A 134 -2.81 12.06 -2.12
N PHE A 135 -1.58 12.12 -1.61
CA PHE A 135 -1.20 13.13 -0.65
C PHE A 135 -1.23 14.54 -1.25
N ILE A 136 -1.05 14.70 -2.57
CA ILE A 136 -1.14 16.01 -3.25
C ILE A 136 -2.58 16.54 -3.19
N TYR A 137 -3.58 15.71 -3.47
CA TYR A 137 -4.97 16.09 -3.26
C TYR A 137 -5.22 16.45 -1.79
N LEU A 138 -4.82 15.59 -0.86
CA LEU A 138 -5.08 15.81 0.57
C LEU A 138 -4.49 17.11 1.07
N ILE A 139 -3.21 17.39 0.82
CA ILE A 139 -2.60 18.63 1.29
C ILE A 139 -3.29 19.84 0.66
N ASN A 140 -3.88 19.77 -0.53
CA ASN A 140 -4.57 20.90 -1.15
C ASN A 140 -6.03 21.09 -0.72
N ARG A 141 -6.56 20.22 0.15
CA ARG A 141 -7.91 20.39 0.71
C ARG A 141 -7.96 21.62 1.62
N ILE A 142 -9.05 22.38 1.50
CA ILE A 142 -9.36 23.54 2.35
C ILE A 142 -10.33 23.07 3.46
N ASP A 143 -9.86 22.12 4.26
CA ASP A 143 -10.57 21.59 5.41
C ASP A 143 -9.60 21.07 6.48
N LYS A 144 -10.13 20.60 7.61
CA LYS A 144 -9.32 20.06 8.71
C LYS A 144 -8.46 18.86 8.31
N PHE A 145 -8.83 18.10 7.27
CA PHE A 145 -8.03 16.95 6.82
C PHE A 145 -6.81 17.42 6.04
N GLY A 146 -6.96 18.44 5.18
CA GLY A 146 -5.83 19.05 4.49
C GLY A 146 -4.88 19.79 5.43
N GLU A 147 -5.42 20.50 6.42
CA GLU A 147 -4.62 21.15 7.46
C GLU A 147 -3.81 20.13 8.27
N TYR A 148 -4.43 19.03 8.68
CA TYR A 148 -3.76 17.95 9.39
C TYR A 148 -2.71 17.24 8.53
N ALA A 149 -3.05 16.89 7.29
CA ALA A 149 -2.13 16.25 6.35
C ALA A 149 -0.88 17.11 6.14
N TRP A 150 -1.07 18.42 5.91
CA TRP A 150 0.03 19.37 5.73
C TRP A 150 0.88 19.53 6.99
N SER A 151 0.25 19.72 8.16
CA SER A 151 0.98 19.88 9.43
C SER A 151 1.86 18.67 9.72
N VAL A 152 1.33 17.46 9.50
CA VAL A 152 2.06 16.22 9.76
C VAL A 152 3.20 16.01 8.76
N LEU A 153 2.91 16.08 7.46
CA LEU A 153 3.94 15.87 6.42
C LEU A 153 5.06 16.90 6.50
N SER A 154 4.73 18.19 6.66
CA SER A 154 5.74 19.25 6.73
C SER A 154 6.69 19.06 7.90
N LYS A 155 6.19 18.71 9.09
CA LYS A 155 7.02 18.40 10.26
C LYS A 155 7.88 17.17 10.06
N ILE A 156 7.37 16.13 9.42
CA ILE A 156 8.13 14.91 9.10
C ILE A 156 9.29 15.24 8.14
N ILE A 157 9.02 15.99 7.07
CA ILE A 157 10.03 16.40 6.09
C ILE A 157 11.09 17.31 6.74
N LEU A 158 10.67 18.29 7.54
CA LEU A 158 11.58 19.17 8.29
C LEU A 158 12.49 18.38 9.24
N TYR A 159 11.92 17.41 9.96
CA TYR A 159 12.70 16.58 10.86
C TYR A 159 13.65 15.65 10.11
N ALA A 160 13.18 14.95 9.08
CA ALA A 160 14.00 14.07 8.24
C ALA A 160 15.19 14.83 7.63
N SER A 161 14.95 16.02 7.05
CA SER A 161 16.01 16.87 6.50
C SER A 161 16.96 17.43 7.56
N SER A 162 16.50 17.65 8.80
CA SER A 162 17.38 18.09 9.90
C SER A 162 18.42 17.04 10.32
N LEU A 163 18.19 15.77 9.95
CA LEU A 163 19.11 14.68 10.21
C LEU A 163 20.28 14.65 9.21
N ILE A 164 20.26 15.46 8.15
CA ILE A 164 21.32 15.53 7.14
C ILE A 164 22.25 16.71 7.44
N PRO A 165 23.59 16.53 7.39
CA PRO A 165 24.33 15.27 7.22
C PRO A 165 24.56 14.53 8.56
N LYS A 166 24.06 15.05 9.69
CA LYS A 166 24.46 14.63 11.05
C LYS A 166 24.26 13.13 11.36
N VAL A 167 23.22 12.50 10.78
CA VAL A 167 22.88 11.09 10.99
C VAL A 167 23.15 10.25 9.73
N THR A 168 23.07 10.87 8.56
CA THR A 168 23.37 10.26 7.26
C THR A 168 23.72 11.36 6.27
N ASP A 169 24.71 11.08 5.43
CA ASP A 169 25.09 11.98 4.33
C ASP A 169 24.10 11.86 3.15
N GLU A 170 23.56 10.66 2.93
CA GLU A 170 22.62 10.37 1.85
C GLU A 170 21.16 10.46 2.32
N TYR A 171 20.36 11.31 1.69
CA TYR A 171 18.93 11.48 2.01
C TYR A 171 18.11 10.23 1.70
N ASN A 172 18.47 9.49 0.65
CA ASN A 172 17.85 8.22 0.24
C ASN A 172 17.80 7.19 1.37
N ASN A 173 18.81 7.16 2.25
CA ASN A 173 18.86 6.19 3.35
C ASN A 173 17.66 6.34 4.30
N ILE A 174 17.14 7.56 4.46
CA ILE A 174 15.95 7.80 5.28
C ILE A 174 14.71 7.22 4.60
N ASP A 175 14.53 7.47 3.30
CA ASP A 175 13.39 6.97 2.54
C ASP A 175 13.36 5.44 2.51
N GLU A 176 14.53 4.80 2.34
CA GLU A 176 14.66 3.35 2.42
C GLU A 176 14.40 2.81 3.83
N ALA A 177 14.88 3.49 4.87
CA ALA A 177 14.59 3.10 6.25
C ALA A 177 13.08 3.15 6.55
N MET A 178 12.37 4.12 5.98
CA MET A 178 10.92 4.21 6.10
C MET A 178 10.20 3.12 5.29
N ARG A 179 10.68 2.80 4.09
CA ARG A 179 10.10 1.75 3.25
C ARG A 179 10.31 0.36 3.83
N LEU A 180 11.54 0.02 4.18
CA LEU A 180 11.91 -1.32 4.66
C LEU A 180 11.56 -1.54 6.13
N GLY A 181 11.68 -0.50 6.96
CA GLY A 181 11.47 -0.60 8.40
C GLY A 181 10.05 -0.27 8.86
N PHE A 182 9.37 0.68 8.20
CA PHE A 182 8.04 1.17 8.58
C PHE A 182 6.96 0.88 7.53
N ASN A 183 7.31 0.18 6.44
CA ASN A 183 6.41 -0.21 5.36
C ASN A 183 5.68 0.99 4.71
N TRP A 184 6.36 2.12 4.60
CA TRP A 184 5.87 3.26 3.84
C TRP A 184 6.02 2.99 2.34
N THR A 185 5.04 3.37 1.53
CA THR A 185 5.11 3.22 0.07
C THR A 185 5.97 4.30 -0.58
N ILE A 186 6.15 5.43 0.10
CA ILE A 186 6.93 6.59 -0.35
C ILE A 186 7.59 7.25 0.87
N GLY A 187 8.88 7.59 0.77
CA GLY A 187 9.64 8.22 1.84
C GLY A 187 9.47 9.74 1.90
N PRO A 188 9.87 10.41 3.00
CA PRO A 188 9.72 11.85 3.15
C PRO A 188 10.39 12.69 2.04
N PHE A 189 11.55 12.28 1.52
CA PHE A 189 12.23 13.05 0.46
C PHE A 189 11.57 12.84 -0.90
N GLU A 190 11.12 11.63 -1.22
CA GLU A 190 10.26 11.36 -2.37
C GLU A 190 8.92 12.13 -2.31
N ILE A 191 8.34 12.29 -1.10
CA ILE A 191 7.15 13.12 -0.90
C ILE A 191 7.50 14.58 -1.21
N LEU A 192 8.61 15.10 -0.66
CA LEU A 192 9.05 16.47 -0.92
C LEU A 192 9.30 16.72 -2.41
N ASP A 193 9.95 15.79 -3.10
CA ASP A 193 10.22 15.85 -4.54
C ASP A 193 8.91 15.98 -5.33
N LYS A 194 7.91 15.14 -5.02
CA LYS A 194 6.59 15.18 -5.65
C LYS A 194 5.76 16.42 -5.30
N ILE A 195 5.92 16.97 -4.11
CA ILE A 195 5.26 18.23 -3.71
C ILE A 195 5.93 19.42 -4.41
N GLY A 196 7.24 19.34 -4.64
CA GLY A 196 8.07 20.44 -5.12
C GLY A 196 8.63 21.27 -3.96
N ILE A 197 9.93 21.53 -3.98
CA ILE A 197 10.61 22.29 -2.92
C ILE A 197 10.10 23.74 -2.83
N GLU A 198 9.78 24.36 -3.96
CA GLU A 198 9.22 25.72 -4.02
C GLU A 198 7.87 25.80 -3.32
N PHE A 199 6.94 24.93 -3.73
CA PHE A 199 5.63 24.84 -3.09
C PHE A 199 5.78 24.54 -1.60
N PHE A 200 6.71 23.66 -1.22
CA PHE A 200 6.93 23.33 0.18
C PHE A 200 7.40 24.53 1.01
N ALA A 201 8.38 25.26 0.49
CA ALA A 201 8.97 26.42 1.14
C ALA A 201 7.99 27.59 1.27
N GLU A 202 7.16 27.82 0.25
CA GLU A 202 6.32 29.02 0.15
C GLU A 202 4.93 28.85 0.76
N ARG A 203 4.48 27.61 0.94
CA ARG A 203 3.13 27.30 1.40
C ARG A 203 2.82 27.80 2.81
N ASP A 204 3.79 27.80 3.71
CA ASP A 204 3.63 28.36 5.06
C ASP A 204 4.87 29.18 5.44
N ARG A 205 4.68 30.50 5.51
CA ARG A 205 5.74 31.47 5.84
C ARG A 205 6.35 31.27 7.24
N ASN A 206 5.70 30.48 8.10
CA ASN A 206 6.22 30.13 9.42
C ASN A 206 7.15 28.90 9.41
N LEU A 207 7.26 28.18 8.28
CA LEU A 207 8.16 27.05 8.15
C LEU A 207 9.61 27.51 8.24
N LYS A 208 10.33 27.01 9.26
CA LYS A 208 11.76 27.26 9.41
C LYS A 208 12.54 26.19 8.68
N LEU A 209 12.88 26.47 7.41
CA LEU A 209 13.72 25.58 6.61
C LEU A 209 15.09 25.44 7.25
N ASN A 210 15.58 24.19 7.35
CA ASN A 210 16.95 23.92 7.78
C ASN A 210 17.93 24.10 6.61
N ARG A 211 19.22 23.95 6.88
CA ARG A 211 20.29 24.14 5.89
C ARG A 211 20.10 23.29 4.64
N PHE A 212 19.68 22.03 4.78
CA PHE A 212 19.47 21.13 3.64
C PHE A 212 18.37 21.65 2.72
N LEU A 213 17.19 21.96 3.26
CA LEU A 213 16.06 22.46 2.47
C LEU A 213 16.31 23.84 1.87
N ASN A 214 16.98 24.75 2.62
CA ASN A 214 17.35 26.06 2.07
C ASN A 214 18.29 25.92 0.87
N ASN A 215 19.27 25.02 0.93
CA ASN A 215 20.17 24.78 -0.19
C ASN A 215 19.40 24.22 -1.40
N LEU A 216 18.45 23.30 -1.20
CA LEU A 216 17.62 22.78 -2.30
C LEU A 216 16.76 23.89 -2.93
N TYR A 217 16.13 24.73 -2.10
CA TYR A 217 15.27 25.82 -2.56
C TYR A 217 16.08 26.89 -3.33
N LEU A 218 17.21 27.34 -2.79
CA LEU A 218 18.02 28.41 -3.40
C LEU A 218 18.75 27.99 -4.68
N ASN A 219 19.04 26.70 -4.85
CA ASN A 219 19.75 26.20 -6.03
C ASN A 219 18.82 25.85 -7.20
N GLU A 220 17.50 26.08 -7.08
CA GLU A 220 16.48 25.79 -8.11
C GLU A 220 16.65 24.39 -8.75
N GLN A 221 17.02 23.37 -7.97
CA GLN A 221 17.26 22.04 -8.51
C GLN A 221 15.93 21.33 -8.79
N ILE A 222 15.52 21.34 -10.06
CA ILE A 222 14.27 20.74 -10.56
C ILE A 222 14.30 19.19 -10.52
N ASP A 223 15.48 18.56 -10.49
CA ASP A 223 15.66 17.10 -10.48
C ASP A 223 16.69 16.66 -9.41
N TRP A 224 16.43 17.06 -8.16
CA TRP A 224 17.35 16.80 -7.03
C TRP A 224 17.21 15.38 -6.48
N TYR A 225 16.14 14.64 -6.80
CA TYR A 225 15.89 13.28 -6.33
C TYR A 225 16.06 12.26 -7.48
N ALA A 226 17.30 12.03 -7.90
CA ALA A 226 17.57 11.27 -9.13
C ALA A 226 17.40 9.74 -8.97
N ASP A 227 17.73 9.18 -7.80
CA ASP A 227 17.85 7.73 -7.61
C ASP A 227 16.99 7.19 -6.45
N LYS A 228 16.52 5.94 -6.57
CA LYS A 228 15.94 5.16 -5.46
C LYS A 228 16.89 3.99 -5.21
N GLN A 229 17.07 3.56 -3.95
CA GLN A 229 17.85 2.37 -3.61
C GLN A 229 19.35 2.42 -3.98
N LEU A 230 20.09 3.40 -3.45
CA LEU A 230 21.54 3.58 -3.65
C LEU A 230 22.44 2.47 -3.05
N TYR A 231 21.87 1.47 -2.36
CA TYR A 231 22.60 0.47 -1.57
C TYR A 231 23.08 -0.75 -2.37
N LEU A 232 22.82 -0.80 -3.68
CA LEU A 232 23.41 -1.80 -4.55
C LEU A 232 24.78 -1.27 -5.00
N LYS A 233 25.82 -2.10 -4.86
CA LYS A 233 27.19 -1.76 -5.27
C LYS A 233 27.18 -1.13 -6.66
N ASN A 234 28.11 -0.22 -6.95
CA ASN A 234 28.21 0.47 -8.25
C ASN A 234 28.35 -0.48 -9.46
N ASP A 235 28.70 -1.76 -9.25
CA ASP A 235 28.77 -2.81 -10.28
C ASP A 235 27.45 -3.59 -10.47
N LEU A 236 26.45 -3.38 -9.61
CA LEU A 236 25.13 -3.99 -9.71
C LEU A 236 24.18 -3.07 -10.49
N THR A 237 23.82 -3.48 -11.69
CA THR A 237 22.75 -2.84 -12.46
C THR A 237 21.41 -3.13 -11.78
N THR A 238 20.88 -2.15 -11.07
CA THR A 238 19.56 -2.26 -10.45
C THR A 238 18.52 -2.05 -11.55
N LEU A 239 17.58 -3.00 -11.70
CA LEU A 239 16.44 -2.78 -12.58
C LEU A 239 15.48 -1.84 -11.85
N ARG A 240 15.64 -0.53 -12.10
CA ARG A 240 14.72 0.49 -11.60
C ARG A 240 13.33 0.20 -12.14
N ARG A 241 12.32 0.20 -11.25
CA ARG A 241 10.93 0.43 -11.68
C ARG A 241 10.90 1.84 -12.25
N ARG A 242 10.94 1.99 -13.58
CA ARG A 242 10.86 3.30 -14.22
C ARG A 242 9.61 4.00 -13.66
N SER A 243 9.82 5.22 -13.14
CA SER A 243 8.83 6.02 -12.39
C SER A 243 7.56 6.33 -13.18
N ASN A 244 7.59 6.04 -14.47
CA ASN A 244 6.48 6.09 -15.38
C ASN A 244 6.65 4.91 -16.33
N ILE A 245 5.59 4.13 -16.52
CA ILE A 245 5.49 3.21 -17.66
C ILE A 245 5.29 4.05 -18.94
N TYR A 246 6.23 4.94 -19.25
CA TYR A 246 6.21 5.76 -20.47
C TYR A 246 6.19 4.86 -21.71
N TRP A 247 6.69 3.62 -21.61
CA TRP A 247 6.60 2.60 -22.66
C TRP A 247 5.15 2.19 -23.00
N LEU A 248 4.20 2.26 -22.05
CA LEU A 248 2.77 2.01 -22.33
C LEU A 248 2.08 3.21 -22.99
N LYS A 249 2.72 4.37 -23.11
CA LYS A 249 2.11 5.58 -23.67
C LYS A 249 2.59 5.93 -25.07
N THR A 250 3.78 5.49 -25.49
CA THR A 250 4.32 5.89 -26.79
C THR A 250 3.85 5.01 -27.94
N ASP A 251 3.69 3.69 -27.74
CA ASP A 251 3.32 2.76 -28.82
C ASP A 251 2.16 1.80 -28.48
N VAL A 252 1.67 1.85 -27.24
CA VAL A 252 0.65 0.94 -26.76
C VAL A 252 -0.69 1.65 -26.70
N LYS A 253 -1.59 1.31 -27.63
CA LYS A 253 -2.94 1.89 -27.65
C LYS A 253 -3.83 1.11 -26.71
N LYS A 254 -4.53 1.83 -25.83
CA LYS A 254 -5.68 1.25 -25.13
C LYS A 254 -6.71 0.88 -26.18
N ASN A 255 -7.20 -0.35 -26.17
CA ASN A 255 -8.22 -0.76 -27.12
C ASN A 255 -9.57 -0.14 -26.73
N GLU A 256 -9.85 1.08 -27.21
CA GLU A 256 -11.06 1.85 -26.87
C GLU A 256 -12.36 1.16 -27.31
N ASN A 257 -12.27 0.26 -28.31
CA ASN A 257 -13.42 -0.48 -28.83
C ASN A 257 -13.85 -1.66 -27.93
N LEU A 258 -13.05 -2.02 -26.92
CA LEU A 258 -13.35 -3.09 -25.97
C LEU A 258 -13.40 -2.52 -24.56
N ILE A 259 -14.61 -2.32 -24.04
CA ILE A 259 -14.84 -1.83 -22.68
C ILE A 259 -15.02 -3.03 -21.77
N PHE A 260 -14.03 -3.26 -20.90
CA PHE A 260 -14.11 -4.22 -19.80
C PHE A 260 -14.18 -3.45 -18.47
N ASN A 261 -14.97 -3.93 -17.51
CA ASN A 261 -15.07 -3.26 -16.20
C ASN A 261 -13.96 -3.68 -15.22
N SER A 262 -13.42 -4.89 -15.39
CA SER A 262 -12.53 -5.54 -14.43
C SER A 262 -11.11 -5.80 -14.96
N ALA A 263 -10.83 -5.43 -16.20
CA ALA A 263 -9.52 -5.60 -16.83
C ALA A 263 -9.26 -4.51 -17.90
N LYS A 264 -8.01 -4.40 -18.33
CA LYS A 264 -7.60 -3.57 -19.47
C LYS A 264 -6.68 -4.37 -20.37
N ILE A 265 -6.85 -4.19 -21.67
CA ILE A 265 -5.93 -4.69 -22.70
C ILE A 265 -5.20 -3.50 -23.30
N TYR A 266 -3.89 -3.63 -23.35
CA TYR A 266 -2.95 -2.69 -23.90
C TYR A 266 -2.21 -3.39 -25.05
N THR A 267 -2.30 -2.88 -26.27
CA THR A 267 -1.72 -3.55 -27.44
C THR A 267 -0.57 -2.75 -28.03
N SER A 268 0.61 -3.36 -28.10
CA SER A 268 1.74 -2.85 -28.88
C SER A 268 1.68 -3.46 -30.29
N GLU A 269 1.38 -2.64 -31.29
CA GLU A 269 1.37 -3.08 -32.69
C GLU A 269 2.80 -3.23 -33.24
N THR A 270 3.72 -2.35 -32.82
CA THR A 270 5.11 -2.35 -33.28
C THR A 270 5.90 -3.55 -32.77
N GLU A 271 5.74 -3.88 -31.50
CA GLU A 271 6.45 -5.00 -30.84
C GLU A 271 5.64 -6.32 -30.87
N GLY A 272 4.40 -6.28 -31.35
CA GLY A 272 3.59 -7.48 -31.56
C GLY A 272 3.16 -8.21 -30.28
N TYR A 273 2.79 -7.48 -29.22
CA TYR A 273 2.31 -8.08 -27.97
C TYR A 273 1.10 -7.35 -27.38
N ASN A 274 0.38 -8.05 -26.51
CA ASN A 274 -0.68 -7.55 -25.65
C ASN A 274 -0.24 -7.58 -24.19
N ILE A 275 -0.67 -6.60 -23.41
CA ILE A 275 -0.60 -6.58 -21.96
C ILE A 275 -2.02 -6.62 -21.40
N VAL A 276 -2.27 -7.50 -20.43
CA VAL A 276 -3.51 -7.52 -19.65
C VAL A 276 -3.21 -7.13 -18.22
N GLU A 277 -3.97 -6.15 -17.71
CA GLU A 277 -4.00 -5.78 -16.29
C GLU A 277 -5.42 -5.95 -15.73
N PHE A 278 -5.54 -6.54 -14.54
CA PHE A 278 -6.83 -6.56 -13.82
C PHE A 278 -7.04 -5.25 -13.07
N THR A 279 -8.25 -4.73 -13.02
CA THR A 279 -8.52 -3.38 -12.47
C THR A 279 -9.50 -3.36 -11.31
N THR A 280 -9.98 -4.52 -10.89
CA THR A 280 -10.85 -4.60 -9.71
C THR A 280 -10.05 -4.34 -8.43
N LYS A 281 -10.77 -4.07 -7.33
CA LYS A 281 -10.15 -4.02 -6.01
C LYS A 281 -9.40 -5.32 -5.74
N ALA A 282 -8.13 -5.22 -5.35
CA ALA A 282 -7.27 -6.38 -5.11
C ALA A 282 -7.02 -7.27 -6.35
N ASN A 283 -7.29 -6.76 -7.56
CA ASN A 283 -7.09 -7.45 -8.84
C ASN A 283 -7.79 -8.82 -8.89
N THR A 284 -8.97 -8.88 -8.26
CA THR A 284 -9.85 -10.04 -8.29
C THR A 284 -10.46 -10.28 -9.67
N LEU A 285 -10.69 -11.55 -9.99
CA LEU A 285 -11.10 -12.00 -11.31
C LEU A 285 -12.63 -12.19 -11.40
N ASP A 286 -13.19 -11.87 -12.55
CA ASP A 286 -14.57 -12.16 -12.93
C ASP A 286 -14.68 -12.50 -14.44
N SER A 287 -15.90 -12.54 -14.98
CA SER A 287 -16.13 -12.86 -16.41
C SER A 287 -15.47 -11.87 -17.36
N ASP A 288 -15.45 -10.57 -17.04
CA ASP A 288 -14.81 -9.56 -17.87
C ASP A 288 -13.29 -9.77 -17.90
N SER A 289 -12.70 -10.19 -16.77
CA SER A 289 -11.27 -10.55 -16.70
C SER A 289 -10.95 -11.77 -17.57
N MET A 290 -11.80 -12.79 -17.54
CA MET A 290 -11.63 -14.00 -18.36
C MET A 290 -11.77 -13.72 -19.85
N TYR A 291 -12.72 -12.86 -20.21
CA TYR A 291 -12.93 -12.44 -21.58
C TYR A 291 -11.73 -11.62 -22.10
N ALA A 292 -11.20 -10.70 -21.29
CA ALA A 292 -10.03 -9.92 -21.64
C ALA A 292 -8.79 -10.80 -21.89
N LEU A 293 -8.50 -11.74 -20.99
CA LEU A 293 -7.42 -12.71 -21.17
C LEU A 293 -7.59 -13.53 -22.44
N SER A 294 -8.78 -14.09 -22.67
CA SER A 294 -9.05 -14.90 -23.86
C SER A 294 -8.89 -14.11 -25.16
N LYS A 295 -9.25 -12.83 -25.18
CA LYS A 295 -9.04 -11.97 -26.35
C LYS A 295 -7.58 -11.60 -26.56
N ALA A 296 -6.82 -11.42 -25.50
CA ALA A 296 -5.43 -10.98 -25.59
C ALA A 296 -4.45 -12.05 -26.08
N THR A 297 -4.83 -13.34 -26.14
CA THR A 297 -3.99 -14.44 -26.65
C THR A 297 -3.83 -14.49 -28.18
N GLU A 298 -4.35 -13.50 -28.92
CA GLU A 298 -4.18 -13.44 -30.39
C GLU A 298 -2.79 -12.92 -30.80
N LYS A 299 -1.93 -12.60 -29.82
CA LYS A 299 -0.53 -12.15 -29.95
C LYS A 299 0.27 -12.65 -28.74
N ASN A 300 1.57 -12.37 -28.70
CA ASN A 300 2.37 -12.52 -27.48
C ASN A 300 1.66 -11.81 -26.32
N LEU A 301 1.51 -12.47 -25.18
CA LEU A 301 0.71 -11.96 -24.08
C LEU A 301 1.57 -11.80 -22.83
N ILE A 302 1.52 -10.61 -22.23
CA ILE A 302 2.06 -10.33 -20.91
C ILE A 302 0.89 -10.08 -19.96
N ILE A 303 0.84 -10.83 -18.86
CA ILE A 303 -0.13 -10.62 -17.78
C ILE A 303 0.63 -9.99 -16.62
N ILE A 304 0.28 -8.76 -16.26
CA ILE A 304 0.96 -8.00 -15.21
C ILE A 304 -0.04 -7.07 -14.52
N ASN A 305 0.27 -6.63 -13.32
CA ASN A 305 -0.47 -5.58 -12.65
C ASN A 305 0.51 -4.59 -12.03
N ASP A 306 0.45 -3.32 -12.42
CA ASP A 306 1.06 -2.25 -11.65
C ASP A 306 0.25 -1.97 -10.38
N ALA A 307 0.33 -2.89 -9.42
CA ALA A 307 -0.38 -2.79 -8.15
C ALA A 307 0.40 -3.52 -7.04
N LEU A 308 -0.12 -3.45 -5.81
CA LEU A 308 0.45 -4.16 -4.65
C LEU A 308 0.51 -5.68 -4.84
N GLN A 309 -0.35 -6.23 -5.70
CA GLN A 309 -0.53 -7.66 -5.90
C GLN A 309 -0.92 -7.95 -7.34
N PHE A 310 -0.57 -9.14 -7.83
CA PHE A 310 -0.95 -9.63 -9.15
C PHE A 310 -2.46 -9.93 -9.19
N SER A 311 -2.95 -10.81 -8.33
CA SER A 311 -4.37 -11.12 -8.19
C SER A 311 -4.66 -11.86 -6.88
N ALA A 312 -5.69 -11.44 -6.17
CA ALA A 312 -6.21 -12.14 -4.99
C ALA A 312 -7.13 -13.33 -5.32
N GLY A 313 -7.30 -13.68 -6.60
CA GLY A 313 -8.17 -14.76 -7.03
C GLY A 313 -9.53 -14.29 -7.54
N VAL A 314 -10.47 -15.23 -7.69
CA VAL A 314 -11.84 -14.91 -8.15
C VAL A 314 -12.54 -14.03 -7.12
N ASN A 315 -13.30 -13.04 -7.60
CA ASN A 315 -14.15 -12.23 -6.75
C ASN A 315 -15.26 -13.11 -6.11
N LEU A 316 -15.11 -13.46 -4.84
CA LEU A 316 -16.08 -14.30 -4.14
C LEU A 316 -17.46 -13.64 -4.00
N ASN A 317 -17.53 -12.32 -3.88
CA ASN A 317 -18.82 -11.62 -3.83
C ASN A 317 -19.58 -11.76 -5.16
N TYR A 318 -18.86 -11.71 -6.27
CA TYR A 318 -19.41 -11.92 -7.62
C TYR A 318 -20.06 -13.31 -7.74
N VAL A 319 -19.36 -14.37 -7.34
CA VAL A 319 -19.91 -15.74 -7.39
C VAL A 319 -21.02 -15.95 -6.35
N MET A 320 -20.86 -15.38 -5.15
CA MET A 320 -21.84 -15.49 -4.06
C MET A 320 -23.17 -14.83 -4.41
N GLU A 321 -23.16 -13.74 -5.16
CA GLU A 321 -24.40 -13.06 -5.59
C GLU A 321 -25.24 -13.97 -6.50
N PHE A 322 -24.63 -14.65 -7.47
CA PHE A 322 -25.32 -15.65 -8.27
C PHE A 322 -25.86 -16.80 -7.42
N ALA A 323 -25.10 -17.26 -6.41
CA ALA A 323 -25.53 -18.34 -5.54
C ALA A 323 -26.75 -17.95 -4.69
N LYS A 324 -26.77 -16.74 -4.13
CA LYS A 324 -27.92 -16.19 -3.39
C LYS A 324 -29.17 -16.10 -4.25
N GLN A 325 -29.01 -15.70 -5.50
CA GLN A 325 -30.08 -15.61 -6.49
C GLN A 325 -30.44 -16.95 -7.14
N LYS A 326 -29.76 -18.05 -6.76
CA LYS A 326 -29.93 -19.41 -7.31
C LYS A 326 -29.67 -19.49 -8.83
N GLU A 327 -28.83 -18.61 -9.36
CA GLU A 327 -28.46 -18.56 -10.78
C GLU A 327 -27.33 -19.55 -11.13
N TRP A 328 -27.55 -20.84 -10.84
CA TRP A 328 -26.53 -21.89 -10.98
C TRP A 328 -25.91 -21.98 -12.38
N ARG A 329 -26.71 -21.71 -13.42
CA ARG A 329 -26.23 -21.70 -14.82
C ARG A 329 -25.18 -20.63 -15.06
N LYS A 330 -25.27 -19.47 -14.40
CA LYS A 330 -24.27 -18.40 -14.52
C LYS A 330 -22.96 -18.80 -13.84
N ILE A 331 -23.03 -19.46 -12.67
CA ILE A 331 -21.85 -20.00 -11.99
C ILE A 331 -21.17 -21.07 -12.87
N GLN A 332 -21.95 -22.01 -13.41
CA GLN A 332 -21.43 -23.05 -14.31
C GLN A 332 -20.79 -22.44 -15.55
N LYS A 333 -21.43 -21.44 -16.17
CA LYS A 333 -20.89 -20.74 -17.32
C LYS A 333 -19.57 -20.04 -16.97
N PHE A 334 -19.50 -19.32 -15.85
CA PHE A 334 -18.28 -18.66 -15.41
C PHE A 334 -17.13 -19.64 -15.20
N ILE A 335 -17.37 -20.78 -14.53
CA ILE A 335 -16.36 -21.82 -14.32
C ILE A 335 -15.91 -22.40 -15.66
N PHE A 336 -16.84 -22.70 -16.56
CA PHE A 336 -16.51 -23.21 -17.90
C PHE A 336 -15.66 -22.21 -18.68
N ASP A 337 -16.06 -20.94 -18.72
CA ASP A 337 -15.33 -19.89 -19.41
C ASP A 337 -13.93 -19.69 -18.80
N PHE A 338 -13.79 -19.76 -17.47
CA PHE A 338 -12.50 -19.70 -16.79
C PHE A 338 -11.58 -20.86 -17.23
N GLN A 339 -12.09 -22.10 -17.23
CA GLN A 339 -11.34 -23.26 -17.70
C GLN A 339 -10.94 -23.14 -19.17
N GLN A 340 -11.83 -22.64 -20.04
CA GLN A 340 -11.52 -22.42 -21.45
C GLN A 340 -10.45 -21.33 -21.63
N THR A 341 -10.51 -20.24 -20.87
CA THR A 341 -9.49 -19.20 -20.87
C THR A 341 -8.14 -19.77 -20.41
N CYS A 342 -8.08 -20.46 -19.28
CA CYS A 342 -6.86 -21.12 -18.80
C CYS A 342 -6.27 -22.11 -19.82
N LYS A 343 -7.14 -22.89 -20.49
CA LYS A 343 -6.74 -23.77 -21.59
C LYS A 343 -6.16 -22.98 -22.76
N LYS A 344 -6.79 -21.86 -23.13
CA LYS A 344 -6.33 -21.01 -24.24
C LYS A 344 -4.99 -20.36 -23.93
N LEU A 345 -4.74 -19.98 -22.68
CA LEU A 345 -3.42 -19.49 -22.25
C LEU A 345 -2.35 -20.57 -22.43
N LYS A 346 -2.60 -21.79 -21.92
CA LYS A 346 -1.63 -22.90 -21.95
C LYS A 346 -1.31 -23.40 -23.37
N TYR A 347 -2.29 -23.39 -24.25
CA TYR A 347 -2.15 -23.88 -25.63
C TYR A 347 -2.16 -22.75 -26.65
N SER A 348 -1.79 -21.54 -26.22
CA SER A 348 -1.62 -20.40 -27.10
C SER A 348 -0.53 -20.67 -28.13
N GLU A 349 -0.75 -20.28 -29.38
CA GLU A 349 0.29 -20.31 -30.42
C GLU A 349 1.36 -19.24 -30.17
N PHE A 350 1.01 -18.21 -29.38
CA PHE A 350 1.91 -17.13 -28.98
C PHE A 350 2.32 -17.27 -27.51
N PRO A 351 3.60 -16.98 -27.17
CA PRO A 351 4.07 -16.96 -25.78
C PRO A 351 3.18 -16.17 -24.82
N VAL A 352 2.82 -16.80 -23.70
CA VAL A 352 2.14 -16.19 -22.56
C VAL A 352 3.11 -16.06 -21.39
N ILE A 353 3.35 -14.83 -20.95
CA ILE A 353 4.26 -14.49 -19.86
C ILE A 353 3.46 -13.88 -18.71
N ALA A 354 3.54 -14.45 -17.52
CA ALA A 354 3.00 -13.83 -16.30
C ALA A 354 4.13 -13.14 -15.52
N ALA A 355 3.90 -11.91 -15.07
CA ALA A 355 4.85 -11.14 -14.26
C ALA A 355 4.24 -10.78 -12.88
N PRO A 356 4.15 -11.74 -11.95
CA PRO A 356 3.47 -11.53 -10.69
C PRO A 356 4.32 -10.76 -9.67
N SER A 357 3.65 -9.95 -8.85
CA SER A 357 4.18 -9.36 -7.63
C SER A 357 3.14 -9.45 -6.51
N GLY A 358 3.57 -9.40 -5.25
CA GLY A 358 2.66 -9.53 -4.10
C GLY A 358 1.84 -10.82 -4.15
N LEU A 359 0.52 -10.75 -3.95
CA LEU A 359 -0.33 -11.95 -4.00
C LEU A 359 -0.64 -12.37 -5.43
N ALA A 360 -0.41 -13.65 -5.75
CA ALA A 360 -1.00 -14.35 -6.90
C ALA A 360 -1.59 -15.67 -6.40
N ILE A 361 -2.82 -15.61 -5.88
CA ILE A 361 -3.45 -16.71 -5.13
C ILE A 361 -4.81 -17.10 -5.71
N GLY A 362 -5.24 -18.31 -5.42
CA GLY A 362 -6.49 -18.90 -5.91
C GLY A 362 -6.59 -18.82 -7.42
N GLY A 363 -7.70 -18.32 -7.96
CA GLY A 363 -7.86 -18.08 -9.40
C GLY A 363 -6.72 -17.26 -10.05
N GLY A 364 -6.05 -16.37 -9.30
CA GLY A 364 -4.89 -15.63 -9.79
C GLY A 364 -3.68 -16.53 -10.01
N PHE A 365 -3.48 -17.49 -9.11
CA PHE A 365 -2.51 -18.57 -9.30
C PHE A 365 -2.93 -19.50 -10.46
N GLU A 366 -4.22 -19.80 -10.61
CA GLU A 366 -4.72 -20.64 -11.71
C GLU A 366 -4.49 -20.01 -13.09
N VAL A 367 -4.52 -18.68 -13.21
CA VAL A 367 -4.09 -17.96 -14.44
C VAL A 367 -2.58 -18.07 -14.62
N LEU A 368 -1.81 -17.75 -13.59
CA LEU A 368 -0.34 -17.73 -13.61
C LEU A 368 0.27 -19.08 -13.98
N VAL A 369 -0.23 -20.17 -13.39
CA VAL A 369 0.33 -21.51 -13.58
C VAL A 369 0.08 -22.05 -15.00
N GLN A 370 -0.78 -21.40 -15.79
CA GLN A 370 -1.03 -21.77 -17.20
C GLN A 370 -0.13 -21.00 -18.19
N SER A 371 0.64 -20.01 -17.74
CA SER A 371 1.55 -19.24 -18.59
C SER A 371 2.79 -20.05 -18.97
N ASP A 372 3.34 -19.82 -20.17
CA ASP A 372 4.58 -20.47 -20.62
C ASP A 372 5.77 -20.08 -19.73
N TYR A 373 5.86 -18.78 -19.42
CA TYR A 373 6.95 -18.22 -18.61
C TYR A 373 6.41 -17.39 -17.45
N VAL A 374 7.15 -17.41 -16.33
CA VAL A 374 6.84 -16.60 -15.14
C VAL A 374 8.07 -15.77 -14.77
N VAL A 375 7.91 -14.45 -14.78
CA VAL A 375 8.92 -13.48 -14.34
C VAL A 375 8.46 -12.87 -13.02
N SER A 376 8.71 -13.58 -11.92
CA SER A 376 8.19 -13.19 -10.60
C SER A 376 9.06 -12.15 -9.90
N HIS A 377 8.40 -11.18 -9.26
CA HIS A 377 9.05 -10.33 -8.27
C HIS A 377 9.41 -11.15 -7.01
N THR A 378 10.48 -10.79 -6.32
CA THR A 378 10.96 -11.50 -5.11
C THR A 378 9.99 -11.47 -3.92
N ASN A 379 8.95 -10.65 -3.98
CA ASN A 379 7.93 -10.51 -2.93
C ASN A 379 6.67 -11.34 -3.21
N VAL A 380 6.68 -12.18 -4.25
CA VAL A 380 5.48 -12.90 -4.66
C VAL A 380 5.09 -13.97 -3.63
N ILE A 381 3.80 -14.09 -3.37
CA ILE A 381 3.18 -15.16 -2.59
C ILE A 381 2.22 -15.89 -3.52
N LEU A 382 2.48 -17.18 -3.72
CA LEU A 382 1.75 -18.05 -4.65
C LEU A 382 0.97 -19.11 -3.88
N GLY A 383 -0.21 -19.49 -4.40
CA GLY A 383 -0.86 -20.70 -3.92
C GLY A 383 -2.36 -20.78 -4.19
N LEU A 384 -2.89 -21.99 -4.12
CA LEU A 384 -4.32 -22.29 -4.14
C LEU A 384 -4.87 -22.14 -2.72
N VAL A 385 -5.90 -21.32 -2.54
CA VAL A 385 -6.44 -20.92 -1.23
C VAL A 385 -7.92 -21.23 -1.09
N GLU A 386 -8.53 -21.82 -2.11
CA GLU A 386 -9.95 -22.10 -2.23
C GLU A 386 -10.48 -22.97 -1.08
N THR A 387 -9.67 -23.90 -0.58
CA THR A 387 -10.06 -24.78 0.54
C THR A 387 -10.27 -24.02 1.84
N LEU A 388 -9.61 -22.87 2.03
CA LEU A 388 -9.80 -22.01 3.21
C LEU A 388 -11.20 -21.40 3.29
N VAL A 389 -11.92 -21.36 2.16
CA VAL A 389 -13.28 -20.84 2.05
C VAL A 389 -14.29 -21.93 1.63
N GLY A 390 -13.91 -23.22 1.72
CA GLY A 390 -14.78 -24.34 1.39
C GLY A 390 -15.01 -24.57 -0.10
N LEU A 391 -14.08 -24.12 -0.95
CA LEU A 391 -14.14 -24.27 -2.40
C LEU A 391 -13.00 -25.17 -2.92
N ILE A 392 -13.10 -25.55 -4.20
CA ILE A 392 -12.05 -26.28 -4.93
C ILE A 392 -11.54 -25.37 -6.07
N PRO A 393 -10.23 -25.37 -6.37
CA PRO A 393 -9.67 -24.69 -7.53
C PRO A 393 -10.33 -25.15 -8.83
N ALA A 394 -11.11 -24.26 -9.44
CA ALA A 394 -12.04 -24.62 -10.51
C ALA A 394 -11.57 -24.17 -11.90
N GLY A 395 -10.55 -23.32 -12.01
CA GLY A 395 -9.92 -22.91 -13.27
C GLY A 395 -8.93 -23.95 -13.83
N GLY A 396 -8.61 -24.99 -13.06
CA GLY A 396 -7.72 -26.09 -13.47
C GLY A 396 -6.39 -26.11 -12.72
N GLY A 397 -6.27 -25.35 -11.63
CA GLY A 397 -5.07 -25.23 -10.79
C GLY A 397 -4.58 -26.55 -10.23
N CYS A 398 -5.46 -27.39 -9.68
CA CYS A 398 -5.07 -28.71 -9.15
C CYS A 398 -4.40 -29.57 -10.21
N LYS A 399 -5.01 -29.64 -11.40
CA LYS A 399 -4.48 -30.40 -12.54
C LYS A 399 -3.15 -29.85 -13.01
N GLU A 400 -3.04 -28.52 -13.16
CA GLU A 400 -1.84 -27.92 -13.72
C GLU A 400 -0.66 -27.94 -12.75
N MET A 401 -0.91 -27.75 -11.45
CA MET A 401 0.10 -27.90 -10.43
C MET A 401 0.67 -29.32 -10.42
N LEU A 402 -0.21 -30.34 -10.46
CA LEU A 402 0.23 -31.73 -10.56
C LEU A 402 1.03 -31.98 -11.85
N TRP A 403 0.51 -31.53 -13.00
CA TRP A 403 1.19 -31.69 -14.29
C TRP A 403 2.57 -31.04 -14.30
N ARG A 404 2.73 -29.82 -13.78
CA ARG A 404 4.03 -29.16 -13.70
C ARG A 404 4.97 -29.86 -12.75
N TRP A 405 4.49 -30.33 -11.60
CA TRP A 405 5.29 -31.09 -10.66
C TRP A 405 5.85 -32.36 -11.31
N THR A 406 5.05 -33.09 -12.08
CA THR A 406 5.53 -34.30 -12.80
C THR A 406 6.58 -34.02 -13.88
N GLN A 407 6.78 -32.75 -14.29
CA GLN A 407 7.85 -32.37 -15.21
C GLN A 407 9.18 -32.07 -14.51
N THR A 408 9.20 -31.95 -13.18
CA THR A 408 10.41 -31.65 -12.41
C THR A 408 11.31 -32.88 -12.28
N GLU A 409 12.61 -32.65 -12.07
CA GLU A 409 13.57 -33.74 -11.80
C GLU A 409 13.31 -34.46 -10.48
N GLU A 410 12.63 -33.83 -9.52
CA GLU A 410 12.25 -34.48 -8.25
C GLU A 410 11.15 -35.52 -8.44
N ALA A 411 10.28 -35.31 -9.44
CA ALA A 411 9.15 -36.20 -9.70
C ALA A 411 9.44 -37.30 -10.73
N LYS A 412 10.47 -37.12 -11.56
CA LYS A 412 10.98 -38.15 -12.50
C LYS A 412 11.84 -39.15 -11.74
#